data_AF-A0AA95RP84-F1
#
_entry.id   AF-A0AA95RP84-F1
#
_cell.length_a   1.000
_cell.length_b   1.000
_cell.length_c   1.000
_cell.angle_alpha   90.00
_cell.angle_beta   90.00
_cell.angle_gamma   90.00
#
_symmetry.space_group_name_H-M   'P 1'
#
loop_
_entity.id
_entity.type
_entity.pdbx_description
1 polymer ?
#
loop_
_entity_poly.entity_id
_entity_poly.type
_entity_poly.pdbx_seq_one_letter_code
_entity_poly.pdbx_strand_id
1 'polypeptide(L)'
;MTAPITLGLNLLLGIAGGIAVGGGVIALFVVLDMVPRLAQLTSSYDKVHWYEGAMVVGSLLGTVSDFWNWKICSGPLVELGIGLFDGIFVGMLAAALTEVLNVLPILAKRLNMTHYLFGLLMAMVSGKVAGSLFDWFVYRQ
;
A
#
# COMPACT_ATOMS: atom_id res chain seq x y z
N MET A 1 -20.52 15.06 35.26
CA MET A 1 -19.76 13.84 35.63
C MET A 1 -19.50 12.90 34.44
N THR A 2 -19.71 13.34 33.19
CA THR A 2 -19.45 12.55 31.97
C THR A 2 -18.06 12.77 31.35
N ALA A 3 -17.35 13.82 31.77
CA ALA A 3 -16.04 14.22 31.23
C ALA A 3 -14.90 13.17 31.34
N PRO A 4 -14.74 12.39 32.42
CA PRO A 4 -13.64 11.42 32.48
C PRO A 4 -13.89 10.17 31.62
N ILE A 5 -15.16 9.78 31.45
CA ILE A 5 -15.54 8.57 30.69
C ILE A 5 -15.39 8.81 29.18
N THR A 6 -15.76 9.99 28.68
CA THR A 6 -15.59 10.35 27.26
C THR A 6 -14.11 10.48 26.88
N LEU A 7 -13.27 10.95 27.80
CA LEU A 7 -11.81 11.05 27.60
C LEU A 7 -11.18 9.66 27.47
N GLY A 8 -11.58 8.72 28.34
CA GLY A 8 -11.15 7.32 28.25
C GLY A 8 -11.59 6.65 26.95
N LEU A 9 -12.83 6.87 26.50
CA LEU A 9 -13.34 6.31 25.26
C LEU A 9 -12.58 6.83 24.03
N ASN A 10 -12.32 8.14 23.98
CA ASN A 10 -11.58 8.77 22.87
C ASN A 10 -10.13 8.27 22.78
N LEU A 11 -9.47 8.04 23.91
CA LEU A 11 -8.13 7.46 23.94
C LEU A 11 -8.13 6.02 23.40
N LEU A 12 -9.12 5.21 23.80
CA LEU A 12 -9.25 3.83 23.32
C LEU A 12 -9.50 3.80 21.81
N LEU A 13 -10.40 4.66 21.32
CA LEU A 13 -10.72 4.80 19.90
C LEU A 13 -9.51 5.29 19.08
N GLY A 14 -8.75 6.24 19.63
CA GLY A 14 -7.51 6.74 19.02
C GLY A 14 -6.43 5.65 18.90
N ILE A 15 -6.21 4.86 19.95
CA ILE A 15 -5.26 3.75 19.93
C ILE A 15 -5.72 2.65 18.96
N ALA A 16 -6.99 2.28 18.99
CA ALA A 16 -7.55 1.28 18.08
C ALA A 16 -7.43 1.73 16.61
N GLY A 17 -7.74 2.99 16.32
CA GLY A 17 -7.56 3.58 15.00
C GLY A 17 -6.10 3.58 14.54
N GLY A 18 -5.17 3.97 15.42
CA GLY A 18 -3.74 3.98 15.13
C GLY A 18 -3.19 2.58 14.79
N ILE A 19 -3.57 1.57 15.58
CA ILE A 19 -3.17 0.17 15.33
C ILE A 19 -3.78 -0.34 14.01
N ALA A 20 -5.05 -0.03 13.74
CA ALA A 20 -5.71 -0.44 12.50
C ALA A 20 -5.04 0.18 11.26
N VAL A 21 -4.75 1.48 11.27
CA VAL A 21 -4.10 2.18 10.16
C VAL A 21 -2.66 1.70 9.97
N GLY A 22 -1.88 1.62 11.06
CA GLY A 22 -0.49 1.14 11.00
C GLY A 22 -0.40 -0.31 10.51
N GLY A 23 -1.28 -1.18 10.99
CA GLY A 23 -1.39 -2.56 10.51
C GLY A 23 -1.73 -2.63 9.03
N GLY A 24 -2.63 -1.78 8.54
CA GLY A 24 -2.97 -1.70 7.11
C GLY A 24 -1.78 -1.30 6.23
N VAL A 25 -1.00 -0.31 6.67
CA VAL A 25 0.20 0.16 5.93
C VAL A 25 1.28 -0.93 5.88
N ILE A 26 1.59 -1.57 7.00
CA ILE A 26 2.59 -2.64 7.05
C ILE A 26 2.12 -3.85 6.23
N ALA A 27 0.84 -4.22 6.32
CA ALA A 27 0.27 -5.30 5.53
C ALA A 27 0.42 -5.04 4.02
N LEU A 28 0.18 -3.80 3.57
CA LEU A 28 0.40 -3.43 2.17
C LEU A 28 1.87 -3.61 1.77
N PHE A 29 2.82 -3.11 2.55
CA PHE A 29 4.25 -3.20 2.23
C PHE A 29 4.76 -4.64 2.14
N VAL A 30 4.24 -5.53 3.00
CA VAL A 30 4.60 -6.95 3.01
C VAL A 30 3.91 -7.71 1.88
N VAL A 31 2.60 -7.53 1.67
CA VAL A 31 1.85 -8.26 0.63
C VAL A 31 2.31 -7.91 -0.77
N LEU A 32 2.73 -6.66 -1.00
CA LEU A 32 3.28 -6.24 -2.29
C LEU A 32 4.78 -6.52 -2.42
N ASP A 33 5.45 -7.12 -1.43
CA ASP A 33 6.88 -7.41 -1.50
C ASP A 33 7.74 -6.15 -1.79
N MET A 34 7.32 -4.95 -1.35
CA MET A 34 8.05 -3.71 -1.61
C MET A 34 9.46 -3.72 -0.99
N VAL A 35 9.57 -4.20 0.26
CA VAL A 35 10.84 -4.29 0.99
C VAL A 35 11.85 -5.18 0.26
N PRO A 36 11.54 -6.47 -0.07
CA PRO A 36 12.49 -7.32 -0.77
C PRO A 36 12.80 -6.80 -2.18
N ARG A 37 11.84 -6.19 -2.89
CA ARG A 37 12.10 -5.61 -4.22
C ARG A 37 13.14 -4.49 -4.18
N LEU A 38 13.07 -3.61 -3.18
CA LEU A 38 14.05 -2.55 -2.95
C LEU A 38 15.44 -3.10 -2.61
N ALA A 39 15.49 -4.14 -1.78
CA ALA A 39 16.75 -4.80 -1.41
C ALA A 39 17.41 -5.50 -2.62
N GLN A 40 16.59 -6.12 -3.50
CA GLN A 40 17.03 -6.74 -4.75
C GLN A 40 17.58 -5.70 -5.74
N LEU A 41 16.85 -4.60 -5.97
CA LEU A 41 17.27 -3.50 -6.86
C LEU A 41 18.59 -2.87 -6.41
N THR A 42 18.81 -2.75 -5.09
CA THR A 42 20.05 -2.17 -4.53
C THR A 42 21.14 -3.23 -4.29
N SER A 43 20.90 -4.48 -4.64
CA SER A 43 21.81 -5.62 -4.43
C SER A 43 22.35 -5.73 -2.98
N SER A 44 21.55 -5.30 -1.98
CA SER A 44 21.93 -5.19 -0.57
C SER A 44 20.97 -5.94 0.35
N TYR A 45 20.99 -7.27 0.26
CA TYR A 45 20.15 -8.15 1.08
C TYR A 45 20.44 -8.07 2.59
N ASP A 46 21.67 -7.71 2.98
CA ASP A 46 22.06 -7.58 4.39
C ASP A 46 21.43 -6.39 5.13
N LYS A 47 20.85 -5.42 4.40
CA LYS A 47 20.33 -4.16 4.99
C LYS A 47 18.82 -4.01 4.90
N VAL A 48 18.09 -5.11 4.72
CA VAL A 48 16.62 -5.13 4.63
C VAL A 48 15.95 -4.38 5.80
N HIS A 49 16.47 -4.57 7.03
CA HIS A 49 15.91 -3.94 8.23
C HIS A 49 16.00 -2.40 8.21
N TRP A 50 17.01 -1.84 7.55
CA TRP A 50 17.14 -0.39 7.39
C TRP A 50 16.12 0.16 6.40
N TYR A 51 15.79 -0.58 5.33
CA TYR A 51 14.76 -0.18 4.38
C TYR A 51 13.36 -0.25 5.00
N GLU A 52 13.08 -1.30 5.76
CA GLU A 52 11.84 -1.43 6.53
C GLU A 52 11.70 -0.28 7.52
N GLY A 53 12.75 -0.01 8.31
CA GLY A 53 12.79 1.13 9.22
C GLY A 53 12.59 2.48 8.52
N ALA A 54 13.23 2.70 7.37
CA ALA A 54 13.07 3.93 6.60
C ALA A 54 11.63 4.13 6.10
N MET A 55 10.96 3.06 5.64
CA MET A 55 9.57 3.13 5.21
C MET A 55 8.60 3.38 6.37
N VAL A 56 8.81 2.72 7.51
CA VAL A 56 8.01 2.95 8.73
C VAL A 56 8.19 4.38 9.22
N VAL A 57 9.43 4.86 9.34
CA VAL A 57 9.73 6.25 9.74
C VAL A 57 9.13 7.24 8.74
N GLY A 58 9.23 6.98 7.44
CA GLY A 58 8.60 7.81 6.40
C GLY A 58 7.09 7.91 6.57
N SER A 59 6.41 6.78 6.84
CA SER A 59 4.96 6.77 7.08
C SER A 59 4.57 7.54 8.35
N LEU A 60 5.34 7.39 9.43
CA LEU A 60 5.13 8.12 10.69
C LEU A 60 5.31 9.63 10.48
N LEU A 61 6.37 10.03 9.78
CA LEU A 61 6.62 11.45 9.46
C LEU A 61 5.51 12.02 8.56
N GLY A 62 5.04 11.25 7.58
CA GLY A 62 3.93 11.64 6.72
C GLY A 62 2.63 11.86 7.51
N THR A 63 2.29 10.94 8.41
CA THR A 63 1.12 11.09 9.29
C THR A 63 1.23 12.30 10.20
N VAL A 64 2.39 12.52 10.84
CA VAL A 64 2.61 13.71 11.69
C VAL A 64 2.50 14.99 10.87
N SER A 65 3.06 15.02 9.66
CA SER A 65 3.00 16.17 8.76
C SER A 65 1.57 16.50 8.34
N ASP A 66 0.74 15.48 8.10
CA ASP A 66 -0.67 15.63 7.75
C ASP A 66 -1.48 16.22 8.91
N PHE A 67 -1.32 15.66 10.13
CA PHE A 67 -1.97 16.19 11.34
C PHE A 67 -1.57 17.64 11.65
N TRP A 68 -0.30 18.00 11.49
CA TRP A 68 0.17 19.35 11.76
C TRP A 68 -0.19 20.35 10.65
N ASN A 69 -0.79 19.90 9.54
CA ASN A 69 -1.10 20.74 8.38
C ASN A 69 0.11 21.59 7.96
N TRP A 70 1.28 20.94 7.85
CA TRP A 70 2.52 21.65 7.57
C TRP A 70 2.48 22.28 6.18
N LYS A 71 2.20 23.58 6.13
CA LYS A 71 2.29 24.37 4.90
C LYS A 71 3.73 24.84 4.75
N ILE A 72 4.55 24.00 4.14
CA ILE A 72 5.89 24.41 3.72
C ILE A 72 5.71 25.32 2.49
N CYS A 73 6.00 26.61 2.65
CA CYS A 73 6.11 27.53 1.51
C CYS A 73 7.47 27.26 0.84
N SER A 74 7.52 26.20 0.03
CA SER A 74 8.74 25.78 -0.65
C SER A 74 8.78 26.30 -2.08
N GLY A 75 9.98 26.64 -2.58
CA GLY A 75 10.15 27.05 -3.98
C GLY A 75 9.85 25.91 -4.96
N PRO A 76 9.62 26.22 -6.25
CA PRO A 76 9.18 25.24 -7.26
C PRO A 76 10.15 24.05 -7.46
N LEU A 77 11.44 24.19 -7.09
CA LEU A 77 12.38 23.07 -7.11
C LEU A 77 12.06 21.97 -6.09
N VAL A 78 11.56 22.35 -4.91
CA VAL A 78 11.28 21.39 -3.82
C VAL A 78 10.01 20.61 -4.13
N GLU A 79 8.99 21.26 -4.68
CA GLU A 79 7.76 20.60 -5.14
C GLU A 79 8.06 19.58 -6.25
N LEU A 80 8.94 19.95 -7.20
CA LEU A 80 9.39 19.03 -8.25
C LEU A 80 10.14 17.83 -7.67
N GLY A 81 11.00 18.06 -6.66
CA GLY A 81 11.68 16.98 -5.95
C GLY A 81 10.70 16.02 -5.28
N ILE A 82 9.73 16.54 -4.53
CA ILE A 82 8.71 15.72 -3.85
C ILE A 82 7.86 14.95 -4.87
N GLY A 83 7.44 15.60 -5.95
CA GLY A 83 6.67 14.96 -7.02
C GLY A 83 7.45 13.84 -7.73
N LEU A 84 8.76 14.00 -7.90
CA LEU A 84 9.62 12.97 -8.45
C LEU A 84 9.70 11.76 -7.50
N PHE A 85 9.89 11.98 -6.20
CA PHE A 85 9.90 10.90 -5.21
C PHE A 85 8.57 10.14 -5.16
N ASP A 86 7.44 10.86 -5.20
CA ASP A 86 6.12 10.23 -5.28
C ASP A 86 5.97 9.39 -6.56
N GLY A 87 6.43 9.92 -7.70
CA GLY A 87 6.46 9.19 -8.96
C GLY A 87 7.30 7.90 -8.90
N ILE A 88 8.48 7.93 -8.26
CA ILE A 88 9.31 6.74 -8.04
C ILE A 88 8.57 5.74 -7.15
N PHE A 89 7.92 6.20 -6.08
CA PHE A 89 7.18 5.36 -5.15
C PHE A 89 5.99 4.66 -5.85
N VAL A 90 5.16 5.40 -6.57
CA VAL A 90 4.04 4.86 -7.35
C VAL A 90 4.54 3.93 -8.45
N GLY A 91 5.65 4.27 -9.11
CA GLY A 91 6.28 3.40 -10.10
C GLY A 91 6.73 2.06 -9.52
N MET A 92 7.34 2.06 -8.34
CA MET A 92 7.70 0.83 -7.64
C MET A 92 6.48 0.02 -7.20
N LEU A 93 5.43 0.67 -6.69
CA LEU A 93 4.18 0.00 -6.34
C LEU A 93 3.57 -0.72 -7.55
N ALA A 94 3.53 -0.04 -8.71
CA ALA A 94 3.03 -0.64 -9.94
C ALA A 94 3.89 -1.84 -10.38
N ALA A 95 5.20 -1.71 -10.36
CA ALA A 95 6.13 -2.79 -10.70
C ALA A 95 5.95 -4.00 -9.77
N ALA A 96 5.88 -3.77 -8.46
CA ALA A 96 5.68 -4.80 -7.45
C ALA A 96 4.35 -5.55 -7.65
N LEU A 97 3.28 -4.81 -7.94
CA LEU A 97 1.97 -5.40 -8.21
C LEU A 97 1.99 -6.29 -9.46
N THR A 98 2.69 -5.88 -10.53
CA THR A 98 2.83 -6.73 -11.73
C THR A 98 3.65 -8.00 -11.47
N GLU A 99 4.63 -7.94 -10.58
CA GLU A 99 5.38 -9.12 -10.17
C GLU A 99 4.50 -10.12 -9.44
N VAL A 100 3.72 -9.67 -8.44
CA VAL A 100 2.78 -10.52 -7.71
C VAL A 100 1.72 -11.10 -8.65
N LEU A 101 1.22 -10.33 -9.62
CA LEU A 101 0.29 -10.84 -10.63
C LEU A 101 0.90 -11.93 -11.52
N ASN A 102 2.18 -11.80 -11.87
CA ASN A 102 2.90 -12.81 -12.63
C ASN A 102 3.15 -14.10 -11.84
N VAL A 103 2.97 -14.10 -10.51
CA VAL A 103 3.00 -15.32 -9.69
C VAL A 103 1.76 -16.20 -9.94
N LEU A 104 0.60 -15.63 -10.26
CA LEU A 104 -0.64 -16.41 -10.45
C LEU A 104 -0.52 -17.45 -11.58
N PRO A 105 -0.03 -17.11 -12.80
CA PRO A 105 0.22 -18.10 -13.84
C PRO A 105 1.27 -19.14 -13.46
N ILE A 106 2.32 -18.74 -12.74
CA ILE A 106 3.39 -19.65 -12.30
C ILE A 106 2.83 -20.68 -11.33
N LEU A 107 2.00 -20.25 -10.38
CA LEU A 107 1.36 -21.13 -9.41
C LEU A 107 0.41 -22.12 -10.09
N ALA A 108 -0.42 -21.65 -11.03
CA ALA A 108 -1.30 -22.50 -11.82
C ALA A 108 -0.53 -23.56 -12.63
N LYS A 109 0.63 -23.21 -13.19
CA LYS A 109 1.53 -24.16 -13.87
C LYS A 109 2.13 -25.17 -12.90
N ARG A 110 2.54 -24.75 -11.69
CA ARG A 110 3.07 -25.66 -10.66
C ARG A 110 2.03 -26.66 -10.14
N LEU A 111 0.76 -26.28 -10.12
CA LEU A 111 -0.36 -27.16 -9.76
C LEU A 111 -0.82 -28.08 -10.91
N ASN A 112 -0.12 -28.08 -12.06
CA ASN A 112 -0.54 -28.76 -13.29
C ASN A 112 -1.96 -28.36 -13.77
N MET A 113 -2.44 -27.18 -13.39
CA MET A 113 -3.74 -26.64 -13.78
C MET A 113 -3.64 -25.78 -15.06
N THR A 114 -2.64 -26.03 -15.90
CA THR A 114 -2.33 -25.23 -17.09
C THR A 114 -3.51 -25.14 -18.06
N HIS A 115 -4.34 -26.20 -18.15
CA HIS A 115 -5.55 -26.21 -18.95
C HIS A 115 -6.66 -25.27 -18.40
N TYR A 116 -6.67 -25.03 -17.09
CA TYR A 116 -7.65 -24.15 -16.43
C TYR A 116 -7.15 -22.71 -16.27
N LEU A 117 -5.91 -22.41 -16.69
CA LEU A 117 -5.31 -21.09 -16.56
C LEU A 117 -6.13 -20.01 -17.30
N PHE A 118 -6.64 -20.34 -18.49
CA PHE A 118 -7.53 -19.45 -19.23
C PHE A 118 -8.82 -19.17 -18.46
N GLY A 119 -9.39 -20.19 -17.80
CA GLY A 119 -10.56 -20.04 -16.95
C GLY A 119 -10.30 -19.15 -15.72
N LEU A 120 -9.15 -19.30 -15.07
CA LEU A 120 -8.75 -18.47 -13.93
C LEU A 120 -8.55 -17.00 -14.32
N LEU A 121 -7.88 -16.75 -15.45
CA LEU A 121 -7.71 -15.39 -15.98
C LEU A 121 -9.06 -14.78 -16.36
N MET A 122 -9.93 -15.54 -17.04
CA MET A 122 -11.29 -15.06 -17.38
C MET A 122 -12.13 -14.77 -16.14
N ALA A 123 -12.06 -15.60 -15.10
CA ALA A 123 -12.74 -15.35 -13.83
C ALA A 123 -12.24 -14.04 -13.19
N MET A 124 -10.92 -13.81 -13.16
CA MET A 124 -10.34 -12.59 -12.61
C MET A 124 -10.76 -11.32 -13.39
N VAL A 125 -10.72 -11.38 -14.72
CA VAL A 125 -11.18 -10.27 -15.59
C VAL A 125 -12.67 -10.02 -15.40
N SER A 126 -13.49 -11.07 -15.39
CA SER A 126 -14.93 -10.95 -15.19
C SER A 126 -15.27 -10.33 -13.83
N GLY A 127 -14.53 -10.68 -12.76
CA GLY A 127 -14.70 -10.08 -11.45
C GLY A 127 -14.38 -8.59 -11.44
N LYS A 128 -13.31 -8.16 -12.12
CA LYS A 128 -12.99 -6.72 -12.27
C LYS A 128 -14.05 -5.97 -13.07
N VAL A 129 -14.52 -6.56 -14.17
CA VAL A 129 -15.58 -5.96 -15.01
C VAL A 129 -16.90 -5.85 -14.24
N ALA A 130 -17.31 -6.91 -13.54
CA ALA A 130 -18.51 -6.92 -12.72
C ALA A 130 -18.42 -5.91 -11.57
N GLY A 131 -17.27 -5.81 -10.89
CA GLY A 131 -17.04 -4.81 -9.85
C GLY A 131 -17.12 -3.37 -10.38
N SER A 132 -16.54 -3.10 -11.55
CA SER A 132 -16.63 -1.79 -12.20
C SER A 132 -18.07 -1.45 -12.64
N LEU A 133 -18.82 -2.43 -13.14
CA LEU A 133 -20.24 -2.26 -13.47
C LEU A 133 -21.06 -1.98 -12.22
N PHE A 134 -20.79 -2.67 -11.13
CA PHE A 134 -21.49 -2.49 -9.85
C PHE A 134 -21.25 -1.10 -9.26
N ASP A 135 -20.00 -0.62 -9.27
CA ASP A 135 -19.66 0.74 -8.85
C ASP A 135 -20.44 1.79 -9.67
N TRP A 136 -20.50 1.61 -10.99
CA TRP A 136 -21.22 2.51 -11.87
C TRP A 136 -22.74 2.50 -11.65
N PHE A 137 -23.34 1.34 -11.40
CA PHE A 137 -24.80 1.20 -11.30
C PHE A 137 -25.35 1.52 -9.89
N VAL A 138 -24.58 1.26 -8.83
CA VAL A 138 -25.05 1.37 -7.44
C VAL A 138 -24.52 2.61 -6.74
N TYR A 139 -23.24 2.94 -6.92
CA TYR A 139 -22.59 4.03 -6.19
C TYR A 139 -22.69 5.39 -6.90
N ARG A 140 -22.95 5.39 -8.21
CA ARG A 140 -22.97 6.59 -9.06
C ARG A 140 -24.37 7.00 -9.53
N GLN A 141 -25.41 6.41 -8.97
CA GLN A 141 -26.81 6.81 -9.12
C GLN A 141 -27.20 7.76 -7.98
#